data_AF-A0A924GKT5-F1
#
_entry.id   AF-A0A924GKT5-F1
#
_cell.length_a   1.000
_cell.length_b   1.000
_cell.length_c   1.000
_cell.angle_alpha   90.00
_cell.angle_beta   90.00
_cell.angle_gamma   90.00
#
_symmetry.space_group_name_H-M   'P 1'
#
loop_
_entity.id
_entity.type
_entity.pdbx_description
1 polymer ?
#
loop_
_entity_poly.entity_id
_entity_poly.type
_entity_poly.pdbx_seq_one_letter_code
_entity_poly.pdbx_strand_id
1 'polypeptide(L)' 'GTFRSDDEVKALYAGAGLDEGKDTIAYCRIGERSSHTWFVLNEILGYSNVKNYDGSWSEYGSLRGVPVALGDEPGAA' A
#
# COMPACT_ATOMS: atom_id res chain seq x y z
N GLY A 1 -6.00 -7.43 -17.35
CA GLY A 1 -6.45 -6.07 -17.73
C GLY A 1 -5.23 -5.21 -17.99
N THR A 2 -5.43 -4.01 -18.51
CA THR A 2 -4.37 -2.98 -18.62
C THR A 2 -4.45 -2.03 -17.42
N PHE A 3 -3.37 -1.29 -17.16
CA PHE A 3 -3.43 -0.17 -16.22
C PHE A 3 -4.40 0.90 -16.73
N ARG A 4 -5.04 1.59 -15.78
CA ARG A 4 -5.78 2.83 -16.03
C ARG A 4 -4.82 3.97 -16.37
N SER A 5 -5.33 5.10 -16.82
CA SER A 5 -4.45 6.24 -17.10
C SER A 5 -3.81 6.77 -15.82
N ASP A 6 -2.65 7.41 -15.94
CA ASP A 6 -1.90 7.97 -14.82
C ASP A 6 -2.77 8.96 -14.01
N ASP A 7 -3.58 9.78 -14.69
CA ASP A 7 -4.50 10.73 -14.06
C ASP A 7 -5.58 10.04 -13.21
N GLU A 8 -6.21 8.97 -13.74
CA GLU A 8 -7.23 8.22 -13.02
C GLU A 8 -6.67 7.55 -11.77
N VAL A 9 -5.47 6.99 -11.89
CA VAL A 9 -4.78 6.31 -10.80
C VAL A 9 -4.30 7.32 -9.76
N LYS A 10 -3.74 8.45 -10.18
CA LYS A 10 -3.30 9.52 -9.29
C LYS A 10 -4.47 10.08 -8.49
N ALA A 11 -5.61 10.32 -9.14
CA ALA A 11 -6.84 10.75 -8.47
C ALA A 11 -7.36 9.70 -7.47
N LEU A 12 -7.26 8.41 -7.80
CA LEU A 12 -7.68 7.32 -6.91
C LEU A 12 -6.86 7.28 -5.62
N TYR A 13 -5.53 7.36 -5.72
CA TYR A 13 -4.68 7.35 -4.53
C TYR A 13 -4.78 8.64 -3.71
N ALA A 14 -4.88 9.79 -4.37
CA ALA A 14 -5.10 11.08 -3.68
C ALA A 14 -6.45 11.08 -2.93
N GLY A 15 -7.50 10.52 -3.54
CA GLY A 15 -8.82 10.36 -2.89
C GLY A 15 -8.80 9.41 -1.70
N ALA A 16 -7.85 8.47 -1.65
CA ALA A 16 -7.61 7.59 -0.52
C ALA A 16 -6.70 8.21 0.56
N GLY A 17 -6.27 9.47 0.39
CA GLY A 17 -5.43 10.19 1.34
C GLY A 17 -3.93 9.92 1.20
N LEU A 18 -3.46 9.40 0.06
CA LEU A 18 -2.02 9.26 -0.19
C LEU A 18 -1.34 10.63 -0.18
N ASP A 19 -0.29 10.76 0.63
CA ASP A 19 0.56 11.94 0.72
C ASP A 19 1.86 11.70 -0.05
N GLU A 20 2.03 12.38 -1.20
CA GLU A 20 3.19 12.23 -2.09
C GLU A 20 4.53 12.61 -1.41
N GLY A 21 4.48 13.37 -0.31
CA GLY A 21 5.67 13.78 0.44
C GLY A 21 6.13 12.79 1.50
N LYS A 22 5.41 11.69 1.72
CA LYS A 22 5.70 10.70 2.77
C LYS A 22 6.14 9.35 2.21
N ASP A 23 6.99 8.68 2.98
CA ASP A 23 7.32 7.29 2.75
C ASP A 23 6.04 6.43 2.79
N THR A 24 5.86 5.61 1.76
CA THR A 24 4.68 4.77 1.58
C THR A 24 5.07 3.30 1.62
N ILE A 25 4.31 2.50 2.35
CA ILE A 25 4.47 1.04 2.42
C ILE A 25 3.20 0.37 1.91
N ALA A 26 3.32 -0.45 0.87
CA ALA A 26 2.24 -1.29 0.37
C ALA A 26 2.32 -2.69 1.00
N TYR A 27 1.17 -3.26 1.39
CA TYR A 27 1.08 -4.64 1.90
C TYR A 27 -0.23 -5.30 1.49
N CYS A 28 -0.28 -6.64 1.53
CA CYS A 28 -1.51 -7.41 1.31
C CYS A 28 -1.52 -8.68 2.17
N ARG A 29 -1.59 -9.86 1.55
CA ARG A 29 -1.51 -11.16 2.22
C ARG A 29 -0.13 -11.78 2.15
N ILE A 30 0.47 -11.85 0.96
CA ILE A 30 1.81 -12.43 0.70
C ILE A 30 2.61 -11.58 -0.31
N GLY A 31 2.41 -10.26 -0.32
CA GLY A 31 3.15 -9.35 -1.18
C GLY A 31 2.73 -9.28 -2.66
N GLU A 32 1.83 -10.16 -3.11
CA GLU A 32 1.49 -10.37 -4.52
C GLU A 32 0.60 -9.27 -5.12
N ARG A 33 -0.32 -8.73 -4.32
CA ARG A 33 -1.19 -7.62 -4.71
C ARG A 33 -0.56 -6.27 -4.41
N SER A 34 0.23 -6.19 -3.34
CA SER A 34 0.94 -4.97 -2.99
C SER A 34 2.10 -4.68 -3.92
N SER A 35 2.73 -5.68 -4.54
CA SER A 35 3.72 -5.47 -5.59
C SER A 35 3.12 -4.77 -6.82
N HIS A 36 1.86 -5.08 -7.17
CA HIS A 36 1.14 -4.38 -8.23
C HIS A 36 0.93 -2.91 -7.88
N THR A 37 0.47 -2.59 -6.66
CA THR A 37 0.35 -1.21 -6.19
C THR A 37 1.70 -0.50 -6.14
N TRP A 38 2.74 -1.17 -5.65
CA TRP A 38 4.10 -0.65 -5.62
C TRP A 38 4.59 -0.28 -7.03
N PHE A 39 4.39 -1.16 -8.02
CA PHE A 39 4.76 -0.90 -9.41
C PHE A 39 4.04 0.33 -9.96
N VAL A 40 2.73 0.43 -9.70
CA VAL A 40 1.95 1.59 -10.12
C VAL A 40 2.47 2.89 -9.52
N LEU A 41 2.69 2.92 -8.20
CA LEU A 41 3.14 4.14 -7.52
C LEU A 41 4.59 4.51 -7.90
N ASN A 42 5.47 3.52 -8.04
CA ASN A 42 6.89 3.75 -8.25
C ASN A 42 7.26 3.88 -9.73
N GLU A 43 6.89 2.91 -10.56
CA GLU A 43 7.33 2.80 -11.95
C GLU A 43 6.44 3.62 -12.90
N ILE A 44 5.14 3.70 -12.63
CA ILE A 44 4.19 4.46 -13.48
C ILE A 44 4.11 5.92 -13.02
N LEU A 45 3.87 6.17 -11.73
CA LEU A 45 3.69 7.53 -11.20
C LEU A 45 4.99 8.20 -10.72
N GLY A 46 6.10 7.47 -10.65
CA GLY A 46 7.41 8.03 -10.32
C GLY A 46 7.65 8.35 -8.83
N TYR A 47 6.84 7.83 -7.91
CA TYR A 47 7.06 8.06 -6.47
C TYR A 47 8.24 7.22 -5.96
N SER A 48 9.34 7.89 -5.62
CA SER A 48 10.60 7.23 -5.25
C SER A 48 10.58 6.54 -3.89
N ASN A 49 9.72 7.00 -2.96
CA ASN A 49 9.74 6.58 -1.56
C ASN A 49 8.66 5.54 -1.25
N VAL A 50 8.48 4.57 -2.15
CA VAL A 50 7.48 3.50 -2.01
C VAL A 50 8.17 2.15 -1.83
N LYS A 51 7.80 1.42 -0.77
CA LYS A 51 8.32 0.08 -0.46
C LYS A 51 7.19 -0.94 -0.43
N ASN A 52 7.49 -2.17 -0.80
CA ASN A 52 6.58 -3.30 -0.63
C ASN A 52 6.99 -4.10 0.62
N TYR A 53 6.07 -4.28 1.56
CA TYR A 53 6.25 -5.19 2.69
C TYR A 53 5.73 -6.57 2.30
N ASP A 54 6.63 -7.44 1.84
CA ASP A 54 6.33 -8.73 1.22
C ASP A 54 5.81 -9.78 2.22
N GLY A 55 6.31 -9.77 3.46
CA GLY A 55 5.79 -10.63 4.53
C GLY A 55 4.30 -10.41 4.81
N SER A 56 3.86 -9.15 4.68
CA SER A 56 2.44 -8.79 4.62
C SER A 56 1.65 -9.37 5.81
N TRP A 57 0.34 -9.63 5.64
CA TRP A 57 -0.48 -10.18 6.73
C TRP A 57 -0.11 -11.60 7.14
N SER A 58 0.44 -12.42 6.23
CA SER A 58 0.85 -13.78 6.60
C SER A 58 1.98 -13.78 7.63
N GLU A 59 2.91 -12.82 7.52
CA GLU A 59 3.91 -12.58 8.56
C GLU A 59 3.30 -11.87 9.76
N TYR A 60 2.74 -10.67 9.58
CA TYR A 60 2.30 -9.81 10.70
C TYR A 60 1.24 -10.49 11.58
N GLY A 61 0.27 -11.16 10.95
CA GLY A 61 -0.79 -11.89 11.65
C GLY A 61 -0.31 -13.16 12.38
N SER A 62 0.92 -13.60 12.15
CA SER A 62 1.54 -14.71 12.89
C SER A 62 2.34 -14.25 14.12
N LEU A 63 2.68 -12.97 14.20
CA LEU A 63 3.45 -12.41 15.31
C LEU A 63 2.58 -12.33 16.58
N ARG A 64 3.19 -12.62 17.74
CA ARG A 64 2.52 -12.48 19.04
C ARG A 64 2.84 -11.14 19.68
N GLY A 65 1.83 -10.51 20.27
CA GLY A 65 1.99 -9.27 21.02
C GLY A 65 2.13 -8.01 20.16
N VAL A 66 1.89 -8.10 18.85
CA VAL A 66 1.83 -6.94 17.95
C VAL A 66 0.43 -6.30 17.95
N PRO A 67 0.32 -4.98 17.78
CA PRO A 67 -0.98 -4.30 17.77
C PRO A 67 -1.77 -4.67 16.50
N VAL A 68 -3.08 -4.87 16.65
CA VAL A 68 -3.99 -5.13 15.53
C VAL A 68 -5.24 -4.29 15.70
N ALA A 69 -5.57 -3.48 14.69
CA ALA A 69 -6.86 -2.81 14.61
C ALA A 69 -7.95 -3.78 14.11
N LEU A 70 -9.15 -3.69 14.67
CA LEU A 70 -10.31 -4.49 14.29
C LEU A 70 -11.45 -3.56 13.84
N GLY A 71 -12.24 -4.00 12.86
CA GLY A 71 -13.33 -3.21 12.28
C GLY A 71 -12.87 -2.37 11.08
N ASP A 72 -13.65 -1.35 10.75
CA ASP A 72 -13.47 -0.56 9.51
C ASP A 72 -12.57 0.67 9.69
N GLU A 73 -12.24 1.03 10.94
CA GLU A 73 -11.45 2.21 11.25
C GLU A 73 -9.94 1.90 11.25
N PRO A 74 -9.07 2.83 10.77
CA PRO A 74 -7.62 2.60 10.65
C PRO A 74 -6.86 2.32 11.96
N GLY A 75 -7.49 2.54 13.12
CA GLY A 75 -6.85 2.48 14.43
C GLY A 75 -6.00 3.72 14.75
N ALA A 76 -5.43 3.74 15.96
CA ALA A 76 -4.50 4.78 16.39
C ALA A 76 -3.05 4.29 16.27
N ALA A 77 -2.15 5.21 15.93
CA ALA A 77 -0.70 4.97 15.91
C ALA A 77 -0.09 4.98 17.32
#